data_AF-A0A6A2FFL4-F1
#
_entry.id   AF-A0A6A2FFL4-F1
#
_cell.length_a   1.000
_cell.length_b   1.000
_cell.length_c   1.000
_cell.angle_alpha   90.00
_cell.angle_beta   90.00
_cell.angle_gamma   90.00
#
_symmetry.space_group_name_H-M   'P 1'
#
loop_
_entity.id
_entity.type
_entity.pdbx_description
1 polymer ?
#
loop_
_entity_poly.entity_id
_entity_poly.type
_entity_poly.pdbx_seq_one_letter_code
_entity_poly.pdbx_strand_id
1 'polypeptide(L)'
;MKKKLLLRIALGTLATVLLLFVALVAHIYMVTPKTTKNDNRQRQLSRIDFNQDIDAAEAEKIRAFVGGMTGIEGTHFNVEEDVLVYTYASGTQNSADVFNAVVKMGNYKAERYIVSQEQSKNGCPVSTDKESFSYRLTAIVTNLFN
;
A
#
# COMPACT_ATOMS: atom_id res chain seq x y z
N MET A 1 7.97 12.58 54.29
CA MET A 1 7.64 13.67 53.32
C MET A 1 7.94 13.30 51.86
N LYS A 2 9.14 12.79 51.54
CA LYS A 2 9.54 12.42 50.15
C LYS A 2 8.60 11.42 49.45
N LYS A 3 8.06 10.43 50.17
CA LYS A 3 7.11 9.44 49.60
C LYS A 3 5.79 10.05 49.10
N LYS A 4 5.24 11.05 49.81
CA LYS A 4 4.00 11.73 49.38
C LYS A 4 4.22 12.63 48.16
N LEU A 5 5.42 13.21 48.04
CA LEU A 5 5.81 13.99 46.86
C LEU A 5 5.99 13.08 45.63
N LEU A 6 6.70 11.96 45.78
CA LEU A 6 6.86 10.96 44.72
C LEU A 6 5.51 10.38 44.26
N LEU A 7 4.60 10.12 45.19
CA LEU A 7 3.25 9.65 44.86
C LEU A 7 2.47 10.68 44.03
N ARG A 8 2.56 11.97 44.37
CA ARG A 8 1.91 13.05 43.61
C ARG A 8 2.50 13.21 42.21
N ILE A 9 3.81 13.11 42.08
CA ILE A 9 4.49 13.16 40.79
C ILE A 9 4.06 11.96 39.94
N ALA A 10 4.10 10.74 40.49
CA ALA A 10 3.67 9.54 39.79
C ALA A 10 2.21 9.63 39.32
N LEU A 11 1.31 10.16 40.17
CA LEU A 11 -0.10 10.36 39.82
C LEU A 11 -0.28 11.41 38.73
N GLY A 12 0.46 12.52 38.78
CA GLY A 12 0.45 13.56 37.76
C GLY A 12 0.98 13.06 36.41
N THR A 13 2.07 12.30 36.42
CA THR A 13 2.62 11.67 35.22
C THR A 13 1.62 10.67 34.64
N LEU A 14 1.03 9.81 35.47
CA LEU A 14 0.04 8.82 35.02
C LEU A 14 -1.20 9.49 34.42
N ALA A 15 -1.71 10.55 35.05
CA ALA A 15 -2.84 11.32 34.54
C ALA A 15 -2.52 11.98 33.19
N THR A 16 -1.31 12.52 33.05
CA THR A 16 -0.85 13.14 31.78
C THR A 16 -0.73 12.09 30.68
N VAL A 17 -0.15 10.92 30.97
CA VAL A 17 -0.02 9.81 30.02
C VAL A 17 -1.41 9.31 29.60
N LEU A 18 -2.35 9.15 30.53
CA LEU A 18 -3.72 8.77 30.22
C LEU A 18 -4.42 9.80 29.32
N LEU A 19 -4.26 11.09 29.62
CA LEU A 19 -4.84 12.17 28.81
C LEU A 19 -4.28 12.16 27.39
N LEU A 20 -2.96 12.02 27.23
CA LEU A 20 -2.32 11.92 25.92
C LEU A 20 -2.75 10.65 25.17
N PHE A 21 -2.90 9.52 25.87
CA PHE A 21 -3.38 8.27 25.27
C PHE A 21 -4.81 8.42 24.72
N VAL A 22 -5.73 9.01 25.49
CA VAL A 22 -7.11 9.26 25.03
C VAL A 22 -7.13 10.23 23.84
N ALA A 23 -6.34 11.30 23.88
CA ALA A 23 -6.23 12.25 22.77
C ALA A 23 -5.70 11.57 21.49
N LEU A 24 -4.69 10.70 21.61
CA LEU A 24 -4.15 9.92 20.49
C LEU A 24 -5.20 8.98 19.91
N VAL A 25 -5.92 8.22 20.75
CA VAL A 25 -6.98 7.32 20.30
C VAL A 25 -8.07 8.10 19.57
N ALA A 26 -8.52 9.23 20.12
CA ALA A 26 -9.51 10.09 19.48
C ALA A 26 -9.00 10.66 18.14
N HIS A 27 -7.74 11.07 18.07
CA HIS A 27 -7.12 11.55 16.84
C HIS A 27 -7.10 10.45 15.77
N ILE A 28 -6.58 9.25 16.10
CA ILE A 28 -6.56 8.10 15.20
C ILE A 28 -7.98 7.78 14.73
N TYR A 29 -8.97 7.72 15.61
CA TYR A 29 -10.36 7.47 15.22
C TYR A 29 -10.91 8.52 14.25
N MET A 30 -10.55 9.80 14.44
CA MET A 30 -11.00 10.90 13.59
C MET A 30 -10.30 10.92 12.22
N VAL A 31 -9.02 10.57 12.15
CA VAL A 31 -8.23 10.62 10.90
C VAL A 31 -8.19 9.29 10.15
N THR A 32 -8.49 8.17 10.80
CA THR A 32 -8.55 6.86 10.12
C THR A 32 -9.76 6.85 9.22
N PRO A 33 -9.59 6.74 7.90
CA PRO A 33 -10.72 6.63 6.98
C PRO A 33 -11.55 5.42 7.37
N LYS A 34 -12.88 5.57 7.47
CA LYS A 34 -13.77 4.41 7.58
C LYS A 34 -13.51 3.57 6.34
N THR A 35 -13.01 2.35 6.54
CA THR A 35 -12.71 1.41 5.46
C THR A 35 -13.93 1.33 4.55
N THR A 36 -13.81 1.94 3.37
CA THR A 36 -14.88 1.82 2.39
C THR A 36 -14.91 0.35 1.99
N LYS A 37 -16.12 -0.23 1.86
CA LYS A 37 -16.33 -1.67 1.61
C LYS A 37 -15.58 -2.25 0.38
N ASN A 38 -14.84 -1.44 -0.37
CA ASN A 38 -13.98 -1.84 -1.49
C ASN A 38 -12.47 -1.87 -1.18
N ASP A 39 -12.01 -1.46 0.01
CA ASP A 39 -10.57 -1.40 0.34
C ASP A 39 -9.98 -2.78 0.70
N ASN A 40 -10.83 -3.80 0.87
CA ASN A 40 -10.43 -5.19 1.05
C ASN A 40 -10.26 -5.96 -0.26
N ARG A 41 -10.45 -5.34 -1.43
CA ARG A 41 -9.91 -5.93 -2.65
C ARG A 41 -8.40 -5.88 -2.47
N GLN A 42 -7.73 -7.02 -2.47
CA GLN A 42 -6.27 -7.08 -2.45
C GLN A 42 -5.75 -6.38 -3.70
N ARG A 43 -5.65 -5.04 -3.66
CA ARG A 43 -5.18 -4.22 -4.76
C ARG A 43 -3.75 -4.65 -5.04
N GLN A 44 -3.54 -5.20 -6.21
CA GLN A 44 -2.24 -5.60 -6.69
C GLN A 44 -1.62 -4.41 -7.41
N LEU A 45 -0.33 -4.19 -7.15
CA LEU A 45 0.50 -3.26 -7.90
C LEU A 45 1.33 -4.09 -8.88
N SER A 46 1.42 -3.66 -10.13
CA SER A 46 2.25 -4.30 -11.14
C SER A 46 2.94 -3.29 -12.02
N ARG A 47 4.02 -3.76 -12.65
CA ARG A 47 4.97 -2.94 -13.39
C ARG A 47 5.35 -3.63 -14.70
N ILE A 48 5.45 -2.83 -15.77
CA ILE A 48 5.98 -3.24 -17.08
C ILE A 48 7.14 -2.29 -17.41
N ASP A 49 8.27 -2.88 -17.79
CA ASP A 49 9.52 -2.20 -18.10
C ASP A 49 9.72 -2.22 -19.60
N PHE A 50 9.86 -1.07 -20.22
CA PHE A 50 10.08 -0.96 -21.65
C PHE A 50 11.58 -0.85 -21.89
N ASN A 51 12.14 -1.79 -22.65
CA ASN A 51 13.55 -1.84 -23.04
C ASN A 51 13.81 -1.00 -24.30
N GLN A 52 13.07 0.10 -24.44
CA GLN A 52 13.11 1.04 -25.55
C GLN A 52 12.56 2.39 -25.07
N ASP A 53 13.10 3.47 -25.60
CA ASP A 53 12.64 4.82 -25.29
C ASP A 53 11.17 4.98 -25.70
N ILE A 54 10.34 5.44 -24.76
CA ILE A 54 8.93 5.75 -24.98
C ILE A 54 8.76 7.26 -24.85
N ASP A 55 8.33 7.92 -25.92
CA ASP A 55 8.05 9.36 -25.86
C ASP A 55 6.79 9.68 -25.02
N ALA A 56 6.63 10.93 -24.61
CA ALA A 56 5.50 11.34 -23.78
C ALA A 56 4.12 11.10 -24.44
N ALA A 57 4.04 11.17 -25.78
CA ALA A 57 2.79 10.96 -26.49
C ALA A 57 2.42 9.48 -26.55
N GLU A 58 3.41 8.60 -26.70
CA GLU A 58 3.26 7.16 -26.65
C GLU A 58 2.99 6.66 -25.23
N ALA A 59 3.69 7.21 -24.24
CA ALA A 59 3.42 6.96 -22.82
C ALA A 59 1.96 7.26 -22.46
N GLU A 60 1.40 8.36 -22.95
CA GLU A 60 -0.01 8.70 -22.71
C GLU A 60 -0.96 7.72 -23.42
N LYS A 61 -0.64 7.28 -24.64
CA LYS A 61 -1.43 6.24 -25.34
C LYS A 61 -1.43 4.93 -24.56
N ILE A 62 -0.27 4.48 -24.09
CA ILE A 62 -0.14 3.27 -23.27
C ILE A 62 -0.92 3.43 -21.97
N ARG A 63 -0.77 4.56 -21.27
CA ARG A 63 -1.47 4.84 -20.01
C ARG A 63 -2.98 4.84 -20.18
N ALA A 64 -3.49 5.49 -21.24
CA ALA A 64 -4.92 5.55 -21.55
C ALA A 64 -5.47 4.17 -21.95
N PHE A 65 -4.73 3.41 -22.76
CA PHE A 65 -5.10 2.06 -23.14
C PHE A 65 -5.25 1.15 -21.92
N VAL A 66 -4.22 1.09 -21.06
CA VAL A 66 -4.25 0.26 -19.85
C VAL A 66 -5.30 0.78 -18.86
N GLY A 67 -5.44 2.10 -18.71
CA GLY A 67 -6.46 2.70 -17.85
C GLY A 67 -7.90 2.39 -18.28
N GLY A 68 -8.12 2.09 -19.56
CA GLY A 68 -9.41 1.67 -20.10
C GLY A 68 -9.71 0.18 -19.96
N MET A 69 -8.76 -0.64 -19.51
CA MET A 69 -8.96 -2.08 -19.36
C MET A 69 -9.86 -2.41 -18.16
N THR A 70 -10.76 -3.37 -18.32
CA THR A 70 -11.61 -3.86 -17.24
C THR A 70 -10.78 -4.35 -16.05
N GLY A 71 -11.11 -3.86 -14.85
CA GLY A 71 -10.47 -4.25 -13.60
C GLY A 71 -9.21 -3.45 -13.22
N ILE A 72 -8.76 -2.53 -14.07
CA ILE A 72 -7.71 -1.56 -13.72
C ILE A 72 -8.30 -0.42 -12.88
N GLU A 73 -7.61 -0.06 -11.81
CA GLU A 73 -8.04 0.96 -10.85
C GLU A 73 -7.16 2.22 -10.88
N GLY A 74 -5.97 2.13 -11.48
CA GLY A 74 -5.03 3.24 -11.55
C GLY A 74 -3.85 2.92 -12.46
N THR A 75 -3.33 3.92 -13.17
CA THR A 75 -2.19 3.80 -14.08
C THR A 75 -1.31 5.03 -14.02
N HIS A 76 0.00 4.82 -14.15
CA HIS A 76 1.01 5.87 -14.24
C HIS A 76 2.16 5.39 -15.13
N PHE A 77 2.64 6.27 -16.00
CA PHE A 77 3.80 5.99 -16.84
C PHE A 77 4.92 6.96 -16.46
N ASN A 78 6.08 6.43 -16.09
CA ASN A 78 7.30 7.19 -15.89
C ASN A 78 8.10 7.20 -17.20
N VAL A 79 8.11 8.34 -17.88
CA VAL A 79 8.79 8.54 -19.17
C VAL A 79 10.31 8.52 -19.01
N GLU A 80 10.85 8.95 -17.87
CA GLU A 80 12.30 9.00 -17.66
C GLU A 80 12.93 7.62 -17.47
N GLU A 81 12.14 6.66 -16.96
CA GLU A 81 12.59 5.29 -16.70
C GLU A 81 12.01 4.27 -17.68
N ASP A 82 11.15 4.71 -18.61
CA ASP A 82 10.40 3.83 -19.52
C ASP A 82 9.62 2.74 -18.76
N VAL A 83 8.91 3.14 -17.69
CA VAL A 83 8.18 2.23 -16.80
C VAL A 83 6.70 2.56 -16.73
N LEU A 84 5.85 1.57 -16.98
CA LEU A 84 4.42 1.64 -16.65
C LEU A 84 4.14 0.95 -15.31
N VAL A 85 3.47 1.66 -14.41
CA VAL A 85 2.93 1.13 -13.15
C VAL A 85 1.41 1.18 -13.19
N TYR A 86 0.76 0.11 -12.74
CA TYR A 86 -0.69 0.04 -12.69
C TYR A 86 -1.19 -0.79 -11.51
N THR A 87 -2.42 -0.49 -11.07
CA THR A 87 -3.09 -1.19 -9.99
C THR A 87 -4.38 -1.84 -10.46
N TYR A 88 -4.69 -3.01 -9.89
CA TYR A 88 -5.92 -3.73 -10.17
C TYR A 88 -6.39 -4.51 -8.94
N ALA A 89 -7.68 -4.85 -8.87
CA ALA A 89 -8.19 -5.71 -7.83
C ALA A 89 -7.84 -7.19 -8.11
N SER A 90 -7.39 -7.91 -7.08
CA SER A 90 -7.24 -9.37 -7.17
C SER A 90 -8.55 -10.03 -7.59
N GLY A 91 -8.48 -10.96 -8.56
CA GLY A 91 -9.63 -11.67 -9.11
C GLY A 91 -10.37 -10.96 -10.25
N THR A 92 -10.12 -9.66 -10.51
CA THR A 92 -10.73 -8.96 -11.66
C THR A 92 -9.81 -8.87 -12.87
N GLN A 93 -8.50 -8.89 -12.65
CA GLN A 93 -7.47 -8.75 -13.68
C GLN A 93 -6.17 -9.43 -13.21
N ASN A 94 -5.23 -9.68 -14.12
CA ASN A 94 -3.87 -10.11 -13.78
C ASN A 94 -2.80 -9.41 -14.63
N SER A 95 -1.58 -9.37 -14.11
CA SER A 95 -0.47 -8.65 -14.74
C SER A 95 0.00 -9.25 -16.07
N ALA A 96 -0.20 -10.55 -16.30
CA ALA A 96 0.21 -11.21 -17.53
C ALA A 96 -0.71 -10.83 -18.70
N ASP A 97 -2.02 -10.75 -18.47
CA ASP A 97 -2.99 -10.36 -19.49
C ASP A 97 -2.84 -8.89 -19.90
N VAL A 98 -2.60 -8.01 -18.93
CA VAL A 98 -2.29 -6.60 -19.20
C VAL A 98 -1.01 -6.47 -20.03
N PHE A 99 0.05 -7.17 -19.63
CA PHE A 99 1.31 -7.18 -20.40
C PHE A 99 1.11 -7.67 -21.83
N ASN A 100 0.42 -8.79 -22.01
CA ASN A 100 0.14 -9.34 -23.34
C ASN A 100 -0.68 -8.38 -24.20
N ALA A 101 -1.62 -7.64 -23.61
CA ALA A 101 -2.40 -6.63 -24.32
C ALA A 101 -1.53 -5.44 -24.76
N VAL A 102 -0.64 -4.96 -23.88
CA VAL A 102 0.31 -3.88 -24.19
C VAL A 102 1.25 -4.28 -25.32
N VAL A 103 1.88 -5.46 -25.24
CA VAL A 103 2.80 -5.94 -26.30
C VAL A 103 2.06 -6.15 -27.62
N LYS A 104 0.81 -6.65 -27.60
CA LYS A 104 0.00 -6.77 -28.83
C LYS A 104 -0.41 -5.43 -29.44
N MET A 105 -0.54 -4.38 -28.63
CA MET A 105 -0.97 -3.06 -29.10
C MET A 105 0.08 -2.41 -30.01
N GLY A 106 1.36 -2.48 -29.65
CA GLY A 106 2.43 -1.74 -30.33
C GLY A 106 3.69 -2.54 -30.65
N ASN A 107 3.70 -3.86 -30.41
CA ASN A 107 4.89 -4.71 -30.57
C ASN A 107 6.12 -4.19 -29.79
N TYR A 108 5.87 -3.69 -28.58
CA TYR A 108 6.89 -3.11 -27.71
C TYR A 108 7.91 -4.15 -27.24
N LYS A 109 9.19 -3.77 -27.19
CA LYS A 109 10.21 -4.50 -26.44
C LYS A 109 10.02 -4.19 -24.95
N ALA A 110 9.28 -5.02 -24.25
CA ALA A 110 8.98 -4.81 -22.84
C ALA A 110 9.05 -6.11 -22.04
N GLU A 111 9.23 -5.97 -20.74
CA GLU A 111 9.28 -7.06 -19.77
C GLU A 111 8.31 -6.79 -18.62
N ARG A 112 7.67 -7.84 -18.13
CA ARG A 112 6.83 -7.75 -16.93
C ARG A 112 7.70 -7.95 -15.70
N TYR A 113 7.64 -7.03 -14.76
CA TYR A 113 8.33 -7.21 -13.49
C TYR A 113 7.66 -8.32 -12.67
N ILE A 114 8.42 -9.36 -12.35
CA ILE A 114 7.98 -10.48 -11.51
C ILE A 114 8.83 -10.45 -10.24
N VAL A 115 8.16 -10.28 -9.10
CA VAL A 115 8.82 -10.29 -7.80
C VAL A 115 9.45 -11.67 -7.58
N SER A 116 10.74 -11.71 -7.25
CA SER A 116 11.40 -12.98 -6.91
C SER A 116 10.85 -13.53 -5.59
N GLN A 117 11.03 -14.84 -5.34
CA GLN A 117 10.64 -15.41 -4.04
C GLN A 117 11.38 -14.79 -2.86
N GLU A 118 12.61 -14.33 -3.07
CA GLU A 118 13.40 -13.65 -2.05
C GLU A 118 12.88 -12.24 -1.78
N GLN A 119 12.59 -11.48 -2.84
CA GLN A 119 11.98 -10.15 -2.74
C GLN A 119 10.57 -10.21 -2.12
N SER A 120 9.82 -11.28 -2.39
CA SER A 120 8.49 -11.50 -1.82
C SER A 120 8.53 -11.70 -0.30
N LYS A 121 9.64 -12.23 0.24
CA LYS A 121 9.83 -12.40 1.69
C LYS A 121 10.20 -11.10 2.41
N ASN A 122 10.86 -10.18 1.69
CA ASN A 122 11.29 -8.88 2.20
C ASN A 122 10.35 -7.74 1.84
N GLY A 123 9.35 -7.99 0.98
CA GLY A 123 8.32 -7.03 0.63
C GLY A 123 7.39 -6.75 1.80
N CYS A 124 6.74 -5.58 1.80
CA CYS A 124 5.63 -5.33 2.70
C CYS A 124 4.56 -6.43 2.51
N PRO A 125 4.03 -7.03 3.59
CA PRO A 125 3.60 -6.30 4.77
C PRO A 125 4.64 -6.30 5.90
N VAL A 126 4.60 -5.21 6.67
CA VAL A 126 5.42 -4.87 7.86
C VAL A 126 5.25 -5.87 9.02
N SER A 127 4.81 -7.11 8.78
CA SER A 127 4.45 -8.02 9.89
C SER A 127 4.47 -9.50 9.48
N THR A 128 5.62 -10.00 9.07
CA THR A 128 5.83 -11.44 8.79
C THR A 128 6.00 -12.28 10.06
N ASP A 129 6.35 -11.67 11.20
CA ASP A 129 6.47 -12.37 12.48
C ASP A 129 5.18 -12.22 13.31
N LYS A 130 4.36 -13.27 13.30
CA LYS A 130 3.12 -13.35 14.08
C LYS A 130 3.36 -13.41 15.59
N GLU A 131 4.57 -13.77 16.02
CA GLU A 131 4.97 -13.80 17.43
C GLU A 131 5.44 -12.43 17.92
N SER A 132 5.71 -11.49 17.01
CA SER A 132 6.16 -10.14 17.37
C SER A 132 5.07 -9.37 18.13
N PHE A 133 5.48 -8.65 19.18
CA PHE A 133 4.59 -7.80 19.97
C PHE A 133 3.87 -6.74 19.11
N SER A 134 4.56 -6.18 18.12
CA SER A 134 4.01 -5.21 17.18
C SER A 134 2.91 -5.79 16.30
N TYR A 135 3.05 -7.04 15.82
CA TYR A 135 1.99 -7.74 15.09
C TYR A 135 0.73 -7.87 15.95
N ARG A 136 0.89 -8.35 17.18
CA ARG A 136 -0.22 -8.58 18.11
C ARG A 136 -0.93 -7.28 18.51
N LEU A 137 -0.15 -6.23 18.78
CA LEU A 137 -0.69 -4.90 19.10
C LEU A 137 -1.47 -4.33 17.92
N THR A 138 -0.91 -4.40 16.71
CA THR A 138 -1.55 -3.91 15.48
C THR A 138 -2.84 -4.69 15.20
N ALA A 139 -2.82 -6.02 15.32
CA ALA A 139 -4.01 -6.86 15.12
C ALA A 139 -5.15 -6.52 16.09
N ILE A 140 -4.83 -6.23 17.37
CA ILE A 140 -5.83 -5.80 18.36
C ILE A 140 -6.43 -4.45 17.99
N VAL A 141 -5.58 -3.47 17.62
CA VAL A 141 -6.03 -2.13 17.22
C VAL A 141 -6.91 -2.23 15.97
N THR A 142 -6.46 -2.95 14.93
CA THR A 142 -7.24 -3.10 13.69
C THR A 142 -8.61 -3.75 13.95
N ASN A 143 -8.70 -4.77 14.82
CA ASN A 143 -9.99 -5.38 15.17
C ASN A 143 -10.92 -4.49 16.02
N LEU A 144 -10.41 -3.45 16.68
CA LEU A 144 -11.23 -2.52 17.46
C LEU A 144 -11.78 -1.36 16.61
N PHE A 145 -11.07 -1.00 15.53
CA PHE A 145 -11.38 0.18 14.71
C PHE A 145 -11.91 -0.14 13.30
N ASN A 146 -11.92 -1.42 12.91
CA ASN A 146 -12.46 -1.91 11.64
C ASN A 146 -13.72 -2.76 11.90
#